data_AF-A0A2U8E417-F1
#
_entry.id   AF-A0A2U8E417-F1
#
_cell.length_a   1.000
_cell.length_b   1.000
_cell.length_c   1.000
_cell.angle_alpha   90.00
_cell.angle_beta   90.00
_cell.angle_gamma   90.00
#
_symmetry.space_group_name_H-M   'P 1'
#
loop_
_entity.id
_entity.type
_entity.pdbx_description
1 polymer ?
#
loop_
_entity_poly.entity_id
_entity_poly.type
_entity_poly.pdbx_seq_one_letter_code
_entity_poly.pdbx_strand_id
1 'polypeptide(L)'
;MDNFENMSGSMMNAIVAILWLSDTGEGRAILKANNLEEAAVRPVPEISSHEITDPSALDFCWGWFFGTGDTGALDPIIATLDYSRYAGALEKFKTSKKNDEDRDAAMKEAMFGAALWSLQVNGAEDQKIAAYLEKNFHSPETPVARKTYIAFILSKLMPERYKLNITGTKNDN
;
A
#
# COMPACT_ATOMS: atom_id res chain seq x y z
N MET A 1 23.27 23.92 -3.08
CA MET A 1 22.88 22.50 -3.02
C MET A 1 24.08 21.71 -3.48
N ASP A 2 24.54 20.77 -2.68
CA ASP A 2 25.67 19.91 -3.04
C ASP A 2 25.32 19.09 -4.29
N ASN A 3 26.22 19.08 -5.28
CA ASN A 3 26.08 18.27 -6.50
C ASN A 3 25.81 16.82 -6.13
N PHE A 4 24.87 16.16 -6.82
CA PHE A 4 24.57 14.75 -6.59
C PHE A 4 25.77 13.80 -6.89
N GLU A 5 26.88 14.32 -7.41
CA GLU A 5 28.12 13.62 -7.79
C GLU A 5 28.74 12.79 -6.65
N ASN A 6 28.44 13.10 -5.38
CA ASN A 6 28.99 12.39 -4.22
C ASN A 6 28.02 11.40 -3.54
N MET A 7 26.82 11.18 -4.09
CA MET A 7 25.84 10.26 -3.50
C MET A 7 26.00 8.83 -4.01
N SER A 8 25.68 7.85 -3.14
CA SER A 8 25.61 6.45 -3.58
C SER A 8 24.50 6.26 -4.62
N GLY A 9 24.65 5.28 -5.51
CA GLY A 9 23.68 5.03 -6.58
C GLY A 9 22.25 4.77 -6.08
N SER A 10 22.10 4.12 -4.91
CA SER A 10 20.77 3.90 -4.30
C SER A 10 20.15 5.19 -3.77
N MET A 11 20.93 6.05 -3.13
CA MET A 11 20.46 7.33 -2.58
C MET A 11 20.12 8.32 -3.69
N MET A 12 20.93 8.36 -4.75
CA MET A 12 20.63 9.10 -5.96
C MET A 12 19.28 8.68 -6.54
N ASN A 13 19.05 7.39 -6.76
CA ASN A 13 17.81 6.89 -7.33
C ASN A 13 16.59 7.27 -6.48
N ALA A 14 16.70 7.20 -5.14
CA ALA A 14 15.64 7.60 -4.24
C ALA A 14 15.33 9.11 -4.34
N ILE A 15 16.35 9.97 -4.39
CA ILE A 15 16.16 11.42 -4.49
C ILE A 15 15.58 11.81 -5.86
N VAL A 16 16.08 11.20 -6.94
CA VAL A 16 15.52 11.42 -8.28
C VAL A 16 14.05 11.00 -8.33
N ALA A 17 13.70 9.87 -7.72
CA ALA A 17 12.31 9.45 -7.59
C ALA A 17 11.50 10.48 -6.79
N ILE A 18 11.93 10.88 -5.60
CA ILE A 18 11.20 11.86 -4.76
C ILE A 18 10.96 13.18 -5.51
N LEU A 19 12.00 13.72 -6.17
CA LEU A 19 11.89 14.97 -6.92
C LEU A 19 10.94 14.85 -8.10
N TRP A 20 11.01 13.74 -8.83
CA TRP A 20 10.12 13.45 -9.95
C TRP A 20 8.67 13.31 -9.47
N LEU A 21 8.44 12.53 -8.42
CA LEU A 21 7.11 12.26 -7.86
C LEU A 21 6.46 13.49 -7.24
N SER A 22 7.25 14.45 -6.75
CA SER A 22 6.71 15.70 -6.19
C SER A 22 5.90 16.51 -7.20
N ASP A 23 6.18 16.34 -8.50
CA ASP A 23 5.65 17.13 -9.62
C ASP A 23 5.70 18.67 -9.39
N THR A 24 6.59 19.15 -8.55
CA THR A 24 6.71 20.59 -8.27
C THR A 24 7.57 21.29 -9.32
N GLY A 25 7.39 22.61 -9.49
CA GLY A 25 8.29 23.42 -10.31
C GLY A 25 9.73 23.38 -9.79
N GLU A 26 9.90 23.34 -8.47
CA GLU A 26 11.21 23.23 -7.80
C GLU A 26 11.86 21.87 -8.01
N GLY A 27 11.11 20.77 -7.82
CA GLY A 27 11.61 19.42 -8.08
C GLY A 27 12.07 19.24 -9.53
N ARG A 28 11.29 19.74 -10.49
CA ARG A 28 11.67 19.77 -11.91
C ARG A 28 12.91 20.62 -12.19
N ALA A 29 13.05 21.75 -11.51
CA ALA A 29 14.23 22.61 -11.66
C ALA A 29 15.50 21.92 -11.12
N ILE A 30 15.41 21.23 -9.99
CA ILE A 30 16.53 20.46 -9.41
C ILE A 30 16.94 19.31 -10.33
N LEU A 31 15.97 18.57 -10.91
CA LEU A 31 16.26 17.52 -11.87
C LEU A 31 17.00 18.05 -13.11
N LYS A 32 16.52 19.15 -13.70
CA LYS A 32 17.18 19.80 -14.86
C LYS A 32 18.58 20.30 -14.52
N ALA A 33 18.76 20.91 -13.34
CA ALA A 33 20.07 21.42 -12.92
C ALA A 33 21.12 20.31 -12.76
N ASN A 34 20.70 19.04 -12.70
CA ASN A 34 21.57 17.88 -12.56
C ASN A 34 21.56 16.96 -13.79
N ASN A 35 21.21 17.48 -14.98
CA ASN A 35 21.17 16.74 -16.25
C ASN A 35 20.23 15.52 -16.24
N LEU A 36 19.11 15.62 -15.52
CA LEU A 36 18.05 14.61 -15.47
C LEU A 36 16.78 15.12 -16.16
N GLU A 37 16.93 15.72 -17.34
CA GLU A 37 15.84 16.33 -18.10
C GLU A 37 14.73 15.32 -18.44
N GLU A 38 15.10 14.07 -18.73
CA GLU A 38 14.13 13.00 -19.01
C GLU A 38 13.18 12.80 -17.82
N ALA A 39 13.73 12.71 -16.60
CA ALA A 39 12.92 12.61 -15.39
C ALA A 39 12.09 13.88 -15.15
N ALA A 40 12.63 15.07 -15.48
CA ALA A 40 11.94 16.34 -15.26
C ALA A 40 10.71 16.56 -16.17
N VAL A 41 10.64 15.89 -17.32
CA VAL A 41 9.52 15.99 -18.28
C VAL A 41 8.65 14.74 -18.34
N ARG A 42 9.11 13.63 -17.77
CA ARG A 42 8.35 12.39 -17.72
C ARG A 42 7.08 12.60 -16.88
N PRO A 43 5.88 12.29 -17.42
CA PRO A 43 4.65 12.39 -16.64
C PRO A 43 4.74 11.46 -15.43
N VAL A 44 4.30 11.97 -14.28
CA VAL A 44 4.18 11.18 -13.06
C VAL A 44 3.03 10.18 -13.25
N PRO A 45 3.25 8.87 -13.04
CA PRO A 45 2.21 7.88 -13.21
C PRO A 45 1.09 8.06 -12.20
N GLU A 46 -0.13 7.69 -12.59
CA GLU A 46 -1.28 7.73 -11.69
C GLU A 46 -1.15 6.61 -10.64
N ILE A 47 -0.83 7.00 -9.40
CA ILE A 47 -0.52 6.06 -8.31
C ILE A 47 -1.73 5.19 -7.90
N SER A 48 -2.95 5.68 -8.12
CA SER A 48 -4.20 4.95 -7.83
C SER A 48 -4.31 3.62 -8.57
N SER A 49 -3.66 3.52 -9.74
CA SER A 49 -3.69 2.36 -10.63
C SER A 49 -2.48 1.43 -10.48
N HIS A 50 -1.56 1.72 -9.56
CA HIS A 50 -0.31 0.98 -9.42
C HIS A 50 -0.53 -0.42 -8.82
N GLU A 51 -0.18 -1.49 -9.53
CA GLU A 51 -0.33 -2.84 -8.98
C GLU A 51 0.81 -3.21 -8.02
N ILE A 52 0.49 -3.59 -6.78
CA ILE A 52 1.46 -4.11 -5.81
C ILE A 52 1.72 -5.58 -6.11
N THR A 53 2.77 -5.84 -6.88
CA THR A 53 3.19 -7.20 -7.27
C THR A 53 4.34 -7.75 -6.42
N ASP A 54 5.04 -6.87 -5.68
CA ASP A 54 6.10 -7.22 -4.75
C ASP A 54 6.07 -6.35 -3.48
N PRO A 55 6.72 -6.77 -2.37
CA PRO A 55 6.67 -6.03 -1.11
C PRO A 55 7.18 -4.58 -1.18
N SER A 56 8.15 -4.30 -2.05
CA SER A 56 8.71 -2.96 -2.19
C SER A 56 7.70 -1.98 -2.78
N ALA A 57 6.78 -2.47 -3.62
CA ALA A 57 5.69 -1.66 -4.16
C ALA A 57 4.70 -1.21 -3.08
N LEU A 58 4.48 -2.03 -2.04
CA LEU A 58 3.66 -1.63 -0.89
C LEU A 58 4.31 -0.45 -0.13
N ASP A 59 5.61 -0.56 0.16
CA ASP A 59 6.36 0.51 0.81
C ASP A 59 6.45 1.77 -0.07
N PHE A 60 6.53 1.60 -1.39
CA PHE A 60 6.49 2.71 -2.35
C PHE A 60 5.18 3.49 -2.28
N CYS A 61 4.02 2.80 -2.27
CA CYS A 61 2.72 3.46 -2.13
C CYS A 61 2.58 4.19 -0.79
N TRP A 62 3.07 3.60 0.30
CA TRP A 62 3.12 4.29 1.60
C TRP A 62 4.02 5.52 1.56
N GLY A 63 5.23 5.39 1.01
CA GLY A 63 6.15 6.51 0.83
C GLY A 63 5.55 7.64 0.00
N TRP A 64 4.80 7.30 -1.05
CA TRP A 64 4.05 8.27 -1.84
C TRP A 64 3.02 9.02 -0.99
N PHE A 65 2.16 8.29 -0.29
CA PHE A 65 1.14 8.88 0.56
C PHE A 65 1.76 9.81 1.61
N PHE A 66 2.81 9.38 2.30
CA PHE A 66 3.48 10.20 3.32
C PHE A 66 4.22 11.40 2.74
N GLY A 67 4.80 11.27 1.55
CA GLY A 67 5.53 12.35 0.89
C GLY A 67 4.62 13.42 0.27
N THR A 68 3.43 13.04 -0.20
CA THR A 68 2.55 13.92 -1.00
C THR A 68 1.22 14.25 -0.33
N GLY A 69 0.76 13.41 0.60
CA GLY A 69 -0.60 13.45 1.13
C GLY A 69 -1.67 12.98 0.14
N ASP A 70 -1.29 12.44 -1.02
CA ASP A 70 -2.22 11.96 -2.04
C ASP A 70 -2.87 10.63 -1.63
N THR A 71 -4.16 10.68 -1.33
CA THR A 71 -4.95 9.51 -0.93
C THR A 71 -5.11 8.48 -2.05
N GLY A 72 -4.88 8.84 -3.31
CA GLY A 72 -4.87 7.87 -4.41
C GLY A 72 -3.85 6.75 -4.20
N ALA A 73 -2.75 7.03 -3.48
CA ALA A 73 -1.78 6.01 -3.12
C ALA A 73 -2.30 4.93 -2.15
N LEU A 74 -3.45 5.16 -1.50
CA LEU A 74 -4.11 4.18 -0.64
C LEU A 74 -4.90 3.12 -1.44
N ASP A 75 -5.34 3.43 -2.66
CA ASP A 75 -6.10 2.50 -3.51
C ASP A 75 -5.39 1.17 -3.75
N PRO A 76 -4.12 1.13 -4.17
CA PRO A 76 -3.43 -0.13 -4.39
C PRO A 76 -3.15 -0.91 -3.09
N ILE A 77 -2.90 -0.19 -1.99
CA ILE A 77 -2.72 -0.77 -0.65
C ILE A 77 -4.03 -1.46 -0.21
N ILE A 78 -5.17 -0.79 -0.40
CA ILE A 78 -6.49 -1.33 -0.11
C ILE A 78 -6.82 -2.50 -1.04
N ALA A 79 -6.46 -2.44 -2.32
CA ALA A 79 -6.65 -3.53 -3.28
C ALA A 79 -5.85 -4.79 -2.88
N THR A 80 -4.69 -4.63 -2.24
CA THR A 80 -3.87 -5.75 -1.72
C THR A 80 -4.62 -6.59 -0.68
N LEU A 81 -5.69 -6.06 -0.05
CA LEU A 81 -6.55 -6.85 0.82
C LEU A 81 -7.25 -8.02 0.08
N ASP A 82 -7.38 -7.95 -1.25
CA ASP A 82 -7.95 -9.04 -2.07
C ASP A 82 -7.05 -10.28 -2.10
N TYR A 83 -5.77 -10.14 -1.76
CA TYR A 83 -4.85 -11.27 -1.59
C TYR A 83 -5.19 -12.15 -0.38
N SER A 84 -6.22 -11.79 0.39
CA SER A 84 -6.83 -12.70 1.37
C SER A 84 -7.23 -14.06 0.79
N ARG A 85 -7.48 -14.16 -0.52
CA ARG A 85 -7.76 -15.43 -1.20
C ARG A 85 -6.60 -16.44 -1.11
N TYR A 86 -5.39 -15.98 -0.78
CA TYR A 86 -4.20 -16.80 -0.56
C TYR A 86 -4.00 -17.18 0.92
N ALA A 87 -4.98 -16.93 1.80
CA ALA A 87 -4.87 -17.28 3.21
C ALA A 87 -4.46 -18.76 3.42
N GLY A 88 -3.46 -18.96 4.27
CA GLY A 88 -2.82 -20.25 4.57
C GLY A 88 -1.72 -20.68 3.59
N ALA A 89 -1.38 -19.90 2.57
CA ALA A 89 -0.29 -20.18 1.65
C ALA A 89 1.10 -20.21 2.31
N LEU A 90 1.38 -19.31 3.26
CA LEU A 90 2.62 -19.27 4.05
C LEU A 90 2.83 -20.56 4.85
N GLU A 91 1.77 -21.08 5.48
CA GLU A 91 1.84 -22.35 6.20
C GLU A 91 2.04 -23.53 5.24
N LYS A 92 1.30 -23.55 4.12
CA LYS A 92 1.48 -24.58 3.08
C LYS A 92 2.90 -24.56 2.51
N PHE A 93 3.48 -23.38 2.28
CA PHE A 93 4.82 -23.19 1.72
C PHE A 93 5.91 -23.85 2.55
N LYS A 94 5.78 -23.88 3.88
CA LYS A 94 6.75 -24.52 4.77
C LYS A 94 6.94 -26.01 4.45
N THR A 95 5.86 -26.67 4.03
CA THR A 95 5.81 -28.11 3.74
C THR A 95 5.72 -28.44 2.25
N SER A 96 5.64 -27.45 1.36
CA SER A 96 5.45 -27.65 -0.08
C SER A 96 6.77 -27.97 -0.79
N LYS A 97 6.69 -28.13 -2.13
CA LYS A 97 7.86 -28.30 -3.00
C LYS A 97 8.63 -27.00 -3.22
N LYS A 98 8.10 -25.85 -2.77
CA LYS A 98 8.68 -24.51 -2.90
C LYS A 98 8.98 -24.12 -4.35
N ASN A 99 8.11 -24.52 -5.26
CA ASN A 99 8.14 -24.08 -6.65
C ASN A 99 7.71 -22.60 -6.74
N ASP A 100 7.79 -22.01 -7.93
CA ASP A 100 7.52 -20.58 -8.11
C ASP A 100 6.06 -20.21 -7.78
N GLU A 101 5.10 -21.09 -8.05
CA GLU A 101 3.69 -20.89 -7.69
C GLU A 101 3.48 -20.85 -6.16
N ASP A 102 4.12 -21.77 -5.43
CA ASP A 102 4.06 -21.81 -3.96
C ASP A 102 4.70 -20.55 -3.36
N ARG A 103 5.82 -20.08 -3.95
CA ARG A 103 6.51 -18.85 -3.53
C ARG A 103 5.63 -17.63 -3.77
N ASP A 104 5.04 -17.52 -4.94
CA ASP A 104 4.16 -16.41 -5.33
C ASP A 104 2.92 -16.34 -4.42
N ALA A 105 2.27 -17.48 -4.15
CA ALA A 105 1.12 -17.53 -3.24
C ALA A 105 1.50 -17.12 -1.81
N ALA A 106 2.63 -17.60 -1.29
CA ALA A 106 3.14 -17.24 0.03
C ALA A 106 3.49 -15.75 0.11
N MET A 107 4.09 -15.18 -0.94
CA MET A 107 4.41 -13.75 -1.02
C MET A 107 3.13 -12.91 -1.01
N LYS A 108 2.10 -13.30 -1.77
CA LYS A 108 0.81 -12.60 -1.80
C LYS A 108 0.11 -12.61 -0.44
N GLU A 109 0.16 -13.74 0.30
CA GLU A 109 -0.35 -13.76 1.67
C GLU A 109 0.47 -12.85 2.61
N ALA A 110 1.80 -12.82 2.48
CA ALA A 110 2.64 -11.93 3.26
C ALA A 110 2.30 -10.45 2.99
N MET A 111 2.12 -10.07 1.72
CA MET A 111 1.70 -8.72 1.32
C MET A 111 0.30 -8.38 1.83
N PHE A 112 -0.66 -9.32 1.78
CA PHE A 112 -1.96 -9.17 2.41
C PHE A 112 -1.83 -8.83 3.91
N GLY A 113 -1.02 -9.61 4.64
CA GLY A 113 -0.80 -9.39 6.07
C GLY A 113 -0.16 -8.03 6.37
N ALA A 114 0.83 -7.63 5.57
CA ALA A 114 1.50 -6.34 5.70
C ALA A 114 0.56 -5.16 5.40
N ALA A 115 -0.25 -5.24 4.34
CA ALA A 115 -1.25 -4.23 4.01
C ALA A 115 -2.32 -4.12 5.11
N LEU A 116 -2.84 -5.24 5.59
CA LEU A 116 -3.83 -5.27 6.67
C LEU A 116 -3.29 -4.62 7.96
N TRP A 117 -2.07 -4.98 8.36
CA TRP A 117 -1.44 -4.44 9.56
C TRP A 117 -1.12 -2.95 9.42
N SER A 118 -0.50 -2.53 8.30
CA SER A 118 -0.11 -1.14 8.09
C SER A 118 -1.30 -0.20 7.98
N LEU A 119 -2.40 -0.61 7.33
CA LEU A 119 -3.65 0.16 7.31
C LEU A 119 -4.26 0.33 8.70
N GLN A 120 -4.12 -0.65 9.61
CA GLN A 120 -4.58 -0.52 11.00
C GLN A 120 -3.73 0.47 11.79
N VAL A 121 -2.40 0.33 11.71
CA VAL A 121 -1.49 1.20 12.46
C VAL A 121 -1.58 2.63 11.93
N ASN A 122 -1.40 2.83 10.63
CA ASN A 122 -1.41 4.16 10.04
C ASN A 122 -2.81 4.80 10.11
N GLY A 123 -3.88 4.00 9.97
CA GLY A 123 -5.26 4.49 10.12
C GLY A 123 -5.63 4.93 11.53
N ALA A 124 -4.94 4.42 12.56
CA ALA A 124 -5.12 4.89 13.93
C ALA A 124 -4.45 6.25 14.17
N GLU A 125 -3.35 6.51 13.48
CA GLU A 125 -2.56 7.75 13.62
C GLU A 125 -3.06 8.87 12.70
N ASP A 126 -3.54 8.56 11.49
CA ASP A 126 -4.00 9.55 10.51
C ASP A 126 -5.49 9.39 10.17
N GLN A 127 -6.28 10.39 10.59
CA GLN A 127 -7.72 10.46 10.33
C GLN A 127 -8.07 10.45 8.84
N LYS A 128 -7.19 10.93 7.95
CA LYS A 128 -7.43 10.89 6.49
C LYS A 128 -7.47 9.45 5.99
N ILE A 129 -6.59 8.59 6.48
CA ILE A 129 -6.57 7.17 6.12
C ILE A 129 -7.87 6.51 6.62
N ALA A 130 -8.26 6.78 7.86
CA ALA A 130 -9.48 6.23 8.44
C ALA A 130 -10.74 6.66 7.66
N ALA A 131 -10.84 7.95 7.30
CA ALA A 131 -11.93 8.46 6.47
C ALA A 131 -11.92 7.85 5.06
N TYR A 132 -10.74 7.61 4.48
CA TYR A 132 -10.61 6.98 3.16
C TYR A 132 -11.05 5.52 3.17
N LEU A 133 -10.71 4.77 4.23
CA LEU A 133 -11.20 3.41 4.46
C LEU A 133 -12.72 3.39 4.63
N GLU A 134 -13.29 4.33 5.38
CA GLU A 134 -14.75 4.48 5.54
C GLU A 134 -15.44 4.75 4.18
N LYS A 135 -14.88 5.64 3.36
CA LYS A 135 -15.37 5.89 1.99
C LYS A 135 -15.37 4.61 1.14
N ASN A 136 -14.29 3.83 1.17
CA ASN A 136 -14.19 2.58 0.43
C ASN A 136 -15.17 1.51 0.95
N PHE A 137 -15.39 1.43 2.26
CA PHE A 137 -16.38 0.51 2.84
C PHE A 137 -17.79 0.75 2.28
N HIS A 138 -18.20 2.00 2.16
CA HIS A 138 -19.52 2.39 1.67
C HIS A 138 -19.65 2.41 0.14
N SER A 139 -18.54 2.34 -0.60
CA SER A 139 -18.54 2.36 -2.06
C SER A 139 -19.16 1.08 -2.65
N PRO A 140 -20.09 1.15 -3.62
CA PRO A 140 -20.64 -0.04 -4.27
C PRO A 140 -19.61 -0.80 -5.09
N GLU A 141 -18.56 -0.12 -5.57
CA GLU A 141 -17.50 -0.70 -6.42
C GLU A 141 -16.50 -1.55 -5.63
N THR A 142 -16.50 -1.46 -4.30
CA THR A 142 -15.55 -2.21 -3.47
C THR A 142 -15.98 -3.68 -3.35
N PRO A 143 -15.12 -4.65 -3.71
CA PRO A 143 -15.44 -6.07 -3.62
C PRO A 143 -15.85 -6.49 -2.21
N VAL A 144 -16.80 -7.43 -2.10
CA VAL A 144 -17.32 -7.90 -0.79
C VAL A 144 -16.22 -8.45 0.10
N ALA A 145 -15.30 -9.26 -0.46
CA ALA A 145 -14.16 -9.79 0.28
C ALA A 145 -13.30 -8.66 0.89
N ARG A 146 -13.04 -7.62 0.10
CA ARG A 146 -12.31 -6.43 0.54
C ARG A 146 -13.05 -5.67 1.64
N LYS A 147 -14.36 -5.48 1.48
CA LYS A 147 -15.22 -4.82 2.48
C LYS A 147 -15.16 -5.51 3.83
N THR A 148 -15.07 -6.85 3.87
CA THR A 148 -14.91 -7.59 5.13
C THR A 148 -13.65 -7.17 5.90
N TYR A 149 -12.52 -7.05 5.20
CA TYR A 149 -11.27 -6.62 5.83
C TYR A 149 -11.29 -5.14 6.20
N ILE A 150 -11.87 -4.27 5.35
CA ILE A 150 -12.05 -2.87 5.70
C ILE A 150 -12.96 -2.73 6.94
N ALA A 151 -14.06 -3.48 7.02
CA ALA A 151 -14.94 -3.49 8.19
C ALA A 151 -14.20 -3.93 9.45
N PHE A 152 -13.36 -4.96 9.34
CA PHE A 152 -12.50 -5.39 10.43
C PHE A 152 -11.54 -4.30 10.89
N ILE A 153 -10.88 -3.59 9.96
CA ILE A 153 -10.02 -2.44 10.28
C ILE A 153 -10.83 -1.33 10.95
N LEU A 154 -11.93 -0.90 10.35
CA LEU A 154 -12.80 0.17 10.88
C LEU A 154 -13.36 -0.17 12.26
N SER A 155 -13.63 -1.44 12.56
CA SER A 155 -14.07 -1.85 13.90
C SER A 155 -13.04 -1.61 15.00
N LYS A 156 -11.75 -1.59 14.63
CA LYS A 156 -10.66 -1.24 15.53
C LYS A 156 -10.42 0.26 15.59
N LEU A 157 -10.50 0.94 14.44
CA LEU A 157 -10.26 2.39 14.35
C LEU A 157 -11.40 3.22 14.93
N MET A 158 -12.63 2.75 14.78
CA MET A 158 -13.86 3.47 15.13
C MET A 158 -14.88 2.53 15.81
N PRO A 159 -14.54 1.94 16.96
CA PRO A 159 -15.35 0.90 17.62
C PRO A 159 -16.76 1.37 18.01
N GLU A 160 -16.96 2.67 18.22
CA GLU A 160 -18.28 3.24 18.53
C GLU A 160 -19.23 3.24 17.34
N ARG A 161 -18.68 3.24 16.11
CA ARG A 161 -19.46 3.24 14.86
C ARG A 161 -19.56 1.84 14.25
N TYR A 162 -18.49 1.07 14.30
CA TYR A 162 -18.37 -0.22 13.63
C TYR A 162 -18.20 -1.34 14.65
N LYS A 163 -19.33 -1.89 15.13
CA LYS A 163 -19.33 -3.00 16.09
C LYS A 163 -19.42 -4.33 15.35
N LEU A 164 -18.43 -5.20 15.55
CA LEU A 164 -18.48 -6.58 15.08
C LEU A 164 -19.22 -7.44 16.11
N ASN A 165 -20.44 -7.83 15.77
CA ASN A 165 -21.17 -8.82 16.53
C ASN A 165 -20.79 -10.21 16.02
N ILE A 166 -19.79 -10.83 16.62
CA ILE A 166 -19.43 -12.22 16.34
C ILE A 166 -20.41 -13.11 17.09
N THR A 167 -21.51 -13.47 16.46
CA THR A 167 -22.40 -14.52 16.98
C THR A 167 -21.78 -15.87 16.67
N GLY A 168 -20.95 -16.37 17.59
CA GLY A 168 -20.52 -17.76 17.54
C GLY A 168 -21.72 -18.66 17.85
N THR A 169 -22.14 -19.47 16.88
CA THR A 169 -22.89 -20.68 17.19
C THR A 169 -21.95 -21.56 18.02
N LYS A 170 -22.17 -21.60 19.34
CA LYS A 170 -21.68 -22.70 20.16
C LYS A 170 -22.27 -23.97 19.57
N ASN A 171 -21.46 -24.74 18.87
CA ASN A 171 -21.75 -26.16 18.71
C ASN A 171 -21.37 -26.81 20.03
N ASP A 172 -22.37 -26.92 20.91
CA ASP A 172 -22.29 -27.80 22.07
C ASP A 172 -22.27 -29.24 21.53
N ASN A 173 -21.09 -29.85 21.53
CA ASN A 173 -20.89 -31.31 21.40
C ASN A 173 -20.23 -31.81 22.70
#